data_AF-A0A818LKB7-F1
#
_entry.id   AF-A0A818LKB7-F1
#
_cell.length_a   1.000
_cell.length_b   1.000
_cell.length_c   1.000
_cell.angle_alpha   90.00
_cell.angle_beta   90.00
_cell.angle_gamma   90.00
#
_symmetry.space_group_name_H-M   'P 1'
#
loop_
_entity.id
_entity.type
_entity.pdbx_description
1 polymer ?
#
loop_
_entity_poly.entity_id
_entity_poly.type
_entity_poly.pdbx_seq_one_letter_code
_entity_poly.pdbx_strand_id
1 'polypeptide(L)'
;MRERIFNLASSTSLHFGQLIWAKLASAPFWPAVIFTEENQDWIRHKGKSTYVHVFFFGETAERSWIQTTRVLPFIGTEKFSKQRSKWRRKMKTKMLDEQKLTLKDRSNFNTAIKQTVKLSKSSLRKRITILKREWWYWDDPIESESSIERSPQETIID
;
A
#
# COMPACT_ATOMS: atom_id res chain seq x y z
N MET A 1 -10.26 17.77 -1.96
CA MET A 1 -10.27 16.31 -1.75
C MET A 1 -10.62 16.06 -0.29
N ARG A 2 -11.87 15.69 0.03
CA ARG A 2 -12.32 15.50 1.43
C ARG A 2 -11.59 14.29 2.01
N GLU A 3 -10.91 14.45 3.15
CA GLU A 3 -10.33 13.33 3.90
C GLU A 3 -11.47 12.47 4.46
N ARG A 4 -11.91 11.47 3.67
CA ARG A 4 -12.95 10.52 4.07
C ARG A 4 -12.34 9.57 5.11
N ILE A 5 -12.55 9.86 6.39
CA ILE A 5 -12.27 8.93 7.49
C ILE A 5 -13.39 7.89 7.49
N PHE A 6 -13.06 6.61 7.46
CA PHE A 6 -14.05 5.53 7.61
C PHE A 6 -13.89 4.86 8.96
N ASN A 7 -14.97 4.89 9.74
CA ASN A 7 -15.06 4.17 11.00
C ASN A 7 -15.46 2.73 10.73
N LEU A 8 -14.61 1.76 11.09
CA LEU A 8 -15.01 0.36 11.05
C LEU A 8 -15.77 -0.02 12.32
N ALA A 9 -16.71 -0.95 12.17
CA ALA A 9 -17.45 -1.58 13.27
C ALA A 9 -16.54 -2.20 14.36
N SER A 10 -15.26 -2.46 14.06
CA SER A 10 -14.26 -2.94 15.02
C SER A 10 -13.35 -1.82 15.52
N SER A 11 -13.88 -0.83 16.25
CA SER A 11 -13.17 0.15 17.11
C SER A 11 -11.86 0.78 16.58
N THR A 12 -11.61 0.73 15.27
CA THR A 12 -10.36 1.18 14.64
C THR A 12 -10.78 1.86 13.36
N SER A 13 -10.69 3.18 13.30
CA SER A 13 -10.93 3.95 12.08
C SER A 13 -9.79 3.66 11.10
N LEU A 14 -10.13 3.22 9.88
CA LEU A 14 -9.17 3.18 8.78
C LEU A 14 -9.34 4.44 7.94
N HIS A 15 -8.23 4.94 7.38
CA HIS A 15 -8.26 6.09 6.50
C HIS A 15 -7.28 5.95 5.34
N PHE A 16 -7.55 6.67 4.25
CA PHE A 16 -6.64 6.76 3.11
C PHE A 16 -5.27 7.29 3.56
N GLY A 17 -4.18 6.73 3.01
CA GLY A 17 -2.80 7.02 3.39
C GLY A 17 -2.35 6.43 4.73
N GLN A 18 -3.18 5.62 5.40
CA GLN A 18 -2.79 4.96 6.64
C GLN A 18 -1.81 3.82 6.39
N LEU A 19 -0.72 3.80 7.16
CA LEU A 19 0.23 2.69 7.18
C LEU A 19 -0.35 1.54 8.01
N ILE A 20 -0.22 0.32 7.49
CA ILE A 20 -0.82 -0.88 8.06
C ILE A 20 0.11 -2.08 7.93
N TRP A 21 -0.20 -3.12 8.70
CA TRP A 21 0.20 -4.49 8.44
C TRP A 21 -0.98 -5.24 7.82
N ALA A 22 -0.78 -5.84 6.66
CA ALA A 22 -1.80 -6.61 5.96
C ALA A 22 -1.42 -8.10 5.91
N LYS A 23 -2.35 -8.98 6.30
CA LYS A 23 -2.15 -10.43 6.21
C LYS A 23 -2.67 -10.99 4.89
N LEU A 24 -1.74 -11.32 4.01
CA LEU A 24 -1.97 -12.14 2.83
C LEU A 24 -2.19 -13.61 3.23
N ALA A 25 -2.82 -14.43 2.39
CA ALA A 25 -3.30 -15.77 2.75
C ALA A 25 -2.23 -16.65 3.44
N SER A 26 -1.24 -17.13 2.70
CA SER A 26 -0.12 -17.94 3.19
C SER A 26 1.09 -17.09 3.61
N ALA A 27 1.30 -15.93 2.99
CA ALA A 27 2.41 -15.02 3.30
C ALA A 27 2.31 -14.41 4.72
N PRO A 28 3.43 -13.96 5.33
CA PRO A 28 3.37 -13.28 6.61
C PRO A 28 2.58 -11.97 6.51
N PHE A 29 2.35 -11.33 7.65
CA PHE A 29 1.93 -9.93 7.62
C PHE A 29 3.00 -9.09 6.94
N TRP A 30 2.57 -8.31 5.95
CA TRP A 30 3.44 -7.45 5.18
C TRP A 30 3.08 -5.98 5.43
N PRO A 31 4.07 -5.07 5.51
CA PRO A 31 3.78 -3.65 5.65
C PRO A 31 3.19 -3.09 4.35
N ALA A 32 2.16 -2.27 4.50
CA ALA A 32 1.42 -1.69 3.38
C ALA A 32 0.85 -0.31 3.73
N VAL A 33 0.30 0.38 2.74
CA VAL A 33 -0.47 1.61 2.90
C VAL A 33 -1.84 1.47 2.25
N ILE A 34 -2.87 2.00 2.90
CA ILE A 34 -4.20 2.14 2.28
C ILE A 34 -4.10 3.24 1.23
N PHE A 35 -4.10 2.87 -0.03
CA PHE A 35 -3.87 3.78 -1.14
C PHE A 35 -4.47 3.20 -2.41
N THR A 36 -5.03 4.03 -3.27
CA THR A 36 -5.65 3.67 -4.56
C THR A 36 -5.49 4.83 -5.52
N GLU A 37 -5.87 4.61 -6.76
CA GLU A 37 -5.76 5.55 -7.85
C GLU A 37 -6.70 6.74 -7.69
N GLU A 38 -6.43 7.84 -8.39
CA GLU A 38 -7.37 8.96 -8.42
C GLU A 38 -8.71 8.50 -9.00
N ASN A 39 -9.80 8.93 -8.38
CA ASN A 39 -11.17 8.56 -8.74
C ASN A 39 -11.57 7.10 -8.51
N GLN A 40 -10.70 6.27 -7.91
CA GLN A 40 -11.08 4.94 -7.43
C GLN A 40 -11.43 4.94 -5.94
N ASP A 41 -12.41 4.11 -5.56
CA ASP A 41 -12.70 3.86 -4.16
C ASP A 41 -11.63 2.95 -3.56
N TRP A 42 -11.18 3.28 -2.34
CA TRP A 42 -10.25 2.46 -1.57
C TRP A 42 -10.96 1.52 -0.60
N ILE A 43 -12.29 1.52 -0.56
CA ILE A 43 -13.12 0.61 0.25
C ILE A 43 -14.12 -0.09 -0.65
N ARG A 44 -14.32 -1.39 -0.42
CA ARG A 44 -15.39 -2.18 -1.05
C ARG A 44 -16.14 -2.99 -0.01
N HIS A 45 -17.45 -3.06 -0.15
CA HIS A 45 -18.32 -3.94 0.63
C HIS A 45 -18.72 -5.14 -0.23
N LYS A 46 -18.59 -6.35 0.31
CA LYS A 46 -19.03 -7.60 -0.31
C LYS A 46 -19.77 -8.43 0.72
N GLY A 47 -21.10 -8.39 0.67
CA GLY A 47 -21.95 -8.96 1.71
C GLY A 47 -21.66 -8.34 3.08
N LYS A 48 -21.39 -9.17 4.09
CA LYS A 48 -21.03 -8.73 5.45
C LYS A 48 -19.55 -8.34 5.61
N SER A 49 -18.75 -8.49 4.56
CA SER A 49 -17.31 -8.23 4.59
C SER A 49 -16.99 -6.86 4.00
N THR A 50 -16.04 -6.18 4.62
CA THR A 50 -15.46 -4.93 4.10
C THR A 50 -14.01 -5.16 3.74
N TYR A 51 -13.58 -4.58 2.63
CA TYR A 51 -12.23 -4.69 2.07
C TYR A 51 -11.67 -3.29 1.86
N VAL A 52 -10.36 -3.17 2.05
CA VAL A 52 -9.60 -1.95 1.73
C VAL A 52 -8.59 -2.25 0.64
N HIS A 53 -8.41 -1.30 -0.26
CA HIS A 53 -7.34 -1.34 -1.26
C HIS A 53 -6.03 -0.94 -0.60
N VAL A 54 -5.01 -1.75 -0.81
CA VAL A 54 -3.70 -1.55 -0.20
C VAL A 54 -2.61 -1.65 -1.24
N PHE A 55 -1.54 -0.92 -0.97
CA PHE A 55 -0.30 -0.94 -1.72
C PHE A 55 0.79 -1.50 -0.79
N PHE A 56 1.44 -2.59 -1.18
CA PHE A 56 2.50 -3.23 -0.40
C PHE A 56 3.86 -2.57 -0.68
N PHE A 57 4.62 -2.36 0.39
CA PHE A 57 5.99 -1.86 0.29
C PHE A 57 6.96 -2.99 -0.10
N GLY A 58 8.09 -2.64 -0.69
CA GLY A 58 9.08 -3.61 -1.16
C GLY A 58 9.85 -3.13 -2.38
N GLU A 59 10.50 -4.09 -3.03
CA GLU A 59 11.18 -3.97 -4.32
C GLU A 59 10.16 -3.86 -5.46
N THR A 60 9.08 -4.64 -5.40
CA THR A 60 7.99 -4.61 -6.36
C THR A 60 6.75 -3.94 -5.77
N ALA A 61 6.15 -3.06 -6.57
CA ALA A 61 4.87 -2.44 -6.32
C ALA A 61 3.74 -3.48 -6.43
N GLU A 62 3.19 -3.96 -5.32
CA GLU A 62 2.05 -4.88 -5.34
C GLU A 62 0.78 -4.24 -4.76
N ARG A 63 -0.36 -4.48 -5.40
CA ARG A 63 -1.68 -3.93 -5.02
C ARG A 63 -2.67 -5.06 -4.74
N SER A 64 -3.53 -4.89 -3.73
CA SER A 64 -4.56 -5.89 -3.43
C SER A 64 -5.73 -5.34 -2.61
N TRP A 65 -6.84 -6.09 -2.63
CA TRP A 65 -7.99 -5.89 -1.77
C TRP A 65 -7.91 -6.79 -0.53
N ILE A 66 -7.73 -6.19 0.65
CA ILE A 66 -7.56 -6.93 1.90
C ILE A 66 -8.80 -6.75 2.76
N GLN A 67 -9.36 -7.88 3.24
CA GLN A 67 -10.46 -7.85 4.19
C GLN A 67 -10.01 -7.13 5.46
N THR A 68 -10.82 -6.21 5.96
CA THR A 68 -10.46 -5.34 7.08
C THR A 68 -10.14 -6.09 8.37
N THR A 69 -10.70 -7.30 8.54
CA THR A 69 -10.36 -8.21 9.63
C THR A 69 -8.93 -8.71 9.61
N ARG A 70 -8.22 -8.60 8.47
CA ARG A 70 -6.82 -9.01 8.24
C ARG A 70 -5.84 -7.84 8.22
N VAL A 71 -6.31 -6.65 8.61
CA VAL A 71 -5.53 -5.41 8.67
C VAL A 71 -5.26 -5.07 10.14
N LEU A 72 -4.02 -4.66 10.43
CA LEU A 72 -3.63 -4.09 11.72
C LEU A 72 -2.98 -2.72 11.46
N PRO A 73 -3.23 -1.69 12.29
CA PRO A 73 -2.55 -0.41 12.11
C PRO A 73 -1.04 -0.56 12.31
N PHE A 74 -0.24 0.15 11.51
CA PHE A 74 1.21 0.22 11.70
C PHE A 74 1.53 1.30 12.74
N ILE A 75 1.82 0.87 13.97
CA ILE A 75 2.18 1.76 15.10
C ILE A 75 3.66 1.58 15.47
N GLY A 76 4.45 1.05 14.55
CA GLY A 76 5.85 0.64 14.77
C GLY A 76 6.02 -0.88 14.80
N THR A 77 7.25 -1.31 14.56
CA THR A 77 7.64 -2.73 14.49
C THR A 77 7.59 -3.41 15.86
N GLU A 78 7.91 -2.70 16.94
CA GLU A 78 7.90 -3.22 18.31
C GLU A 78 6.50 -3.67 18.77
N LYS A 79 5.48 -2.88 18.43
CA LYS A 79 4.08 -3.16 18.82
C LYS A 79 3.45 -4.28 17.99
N PHE A 80 4.05 -4.61 16.85
CA PHE A 80 3.48 -5.55 15.89
C PHE A 80 3.29 -6.95 16.49
N SER A 81 4.25 -7.46 17.27
CA SER A 81 4.16 -8.79 17.89
C SER A 81 2.92 -8.92 18.80
N LYS A 82 2.63 -7.89 19.60
CA LYS A 82 1.45 -7.84 20.47
C LYS A 82 0.15 -7.75 19.67
N GLN A 83 0.10 -6.89 18.65
CA GLN A 83 -1.06 -6.76 17.76
C GLN A 83 -1.37 -8.09 17.06
N ARG A 84 -0.35 -8.73 16.51
CA ARG A 84 -0.43 -10.03 15.83
C ARG A 84 -0.94 -11.12 16.77
N SER A 85 -0.45 -11.17 18.00
CA SER A 85 -0.86 -12.16 19.00
C SER A 85 -2.33 -11.97 19.42
N LYS A 86 -2.78 -10.73 19.60
CA LYS A 86 -4.19 -10.41 19.87
C LYS A 86 -5.09 -10.81 18.68
N TRP A 87 -4.65 -10.48 17.47
CA TRP A 87 -5.36 -10.84 16.24
C TRP A 87 -5.51 -12.36 16.09
N ARG A 88 -4.43 -13.12 16.32
CA ARG A 88 -4.42 -14.59 16.24
C ARG A 88 -5.45 -15.21 17.18
N ARG A 89 -5.48 -14.77 18.45
CA ARG A 89 -6.47 -15.22 19.44
C ARG A 89 -7.89 -14.92 18.99
N LYS A 90 -8.14 -13.73 18.44
CA LYS A 90 -9.46 -13.33 17.95
C LYS A 90 -9.93 -14.20 16.77
N MET A 91 -9.04 -14.51 15.83
CA MET A 91 -9.37 -15.27 14.63
C MET A 91 -9.44 -16.79 14.86
N LYS A 92 -9.07 -17.28 16.06
CA LYS A 92 -9.01 -18.72 16.40
C LYS A 92 -8.21 -19.55 15.38
N THR A 93 -7.24 -18.94 14.71
CA THR A 93 -6.53 -19.56 13.59
C THR A 93 -5.33 -20.39 14.10
N LYS A 94 -5.30 -21.68 13.76
CA LYS A 94 -4.10 -22.52 13.82
C LYS A 94 -3.22 -22.14 12.62
N MET A 95 -2.50 -21.02 12.69
CA MET A 95 -1.56 -20.69 11.61
C MET A 95 -0.46 -21.74 11.57
N LEU A 96 -0.14 -22.26 10.39
CA LEU A 96 1.19 -22.82 10.15
C LEU A 96 2.22 -21.78 10.61
N ASP A 97 3.24 -22.25 11.32
CA ASP A 97 4.41 -21.43 11.63
C ASP A 97 4.82 -20.66 10.40
N GLU A 98 5.21 -19.40 10.62
CA GLU A 98 5.75 -18.50 9.61
C GLU A 98 6.59 -19.32 8.64
N GLN A 99 6.04 -19.56 7.43
CA GLN A 99 6.83 -20.20 6.39
C GLN A 99 8.08 -19.35 6.28
N LYS A 100 9.23 -19.96 6.54
CA LYS A 100 10.53 -19.30 6.50
C LYS A 100 10.56 -18.50 5.20
N LEU A 101 10.55 -17.18 5.32
CA LEU A 101 10.75 -16.32 4.17
C LEU A 101 12.05 -16.76 3.51
N THR A 102 12.07 -16.84 2.19
CA THR A 102 13.32 -17.07 1.49
C THR A 102 14.28 -15.90 1.81
N LEU A 103 15.59 -16.07 1.58
CA LEU A 103 16.55 -14.98 1.78
C LEU A 103 16.19 -13.73 0.97
N LYS A 104 15.70 -13.92 -0.27
CA LYS A 104 15.21 -12.85 -1.13
C LYS A 104 14.00 -12.16 -0.52
N ASP A 105 13.01 -12.92 -0.06
CA ASP A 105 11.81 -12.35 0.57
C ASP A 105 12.14 -11.61 1.86
N ARG A 106 13.17 -12.06 2.59
CA ARG A 106 13.65 -11.37 3.80
C ARG A 106 14.30 -10.02 3.47
N SER A 107 15.10 -9.94 2.41
CA SER A 107 15.66 -8.67 1.92
C SER A 107 14.55 -7.71 1.52
N ASN A 108 13.61 -8.19 0.70
CA ASN A 108 12.46 -7.41 0.25
C ASN A 108 11.62 -6.92 1.45
N PHE A 109 11.36 -7.79 2.43
CA PHE A 109 10.67 -7.42 3.66
C PHE A 109 11.40 -6.31 4.43
N ASN A 110 12.73 -6.39 4.57
CA ASN A 110 13.51 -5.35 5.23
C ASN A 110 13.42 -4.00 4.49
N THR A 111 13.46 -4.03 3.15
CA THR A 111 13.24 -2.84 2.31
C THR A 111 11.86 -2.24 2.56
N ALA A 112 10.83 -3.09 2.59
CA ALA A 112 9.45 -2.71 2.85
C ALA A 112 9.30 -2.02 4.23
N ILE A 113 9.95 -2.55 5.26
CA ILE A 113 9.99 -1.96 6.60
C ILE A 113 10.67 -0.59 6.59
N LYS A 114 11.83 -0.44 5.93
CA LYS A 114 12.54 0.85 5.83
C LYS A 114 11.67 1.91 5.16
N GLN A 115 11.02 1.58 4.05
CA GLN A 115 10.08 2.47 3.35
C GLN A 115 8.93 2.89 4.28
N THR A 116 8.33 1.94 4.99
CA THR A 116 7.21 2.21 5.91
C THR A 116 7.62 3.12 7.06
N VAL A 117 8.78 2.86 7.68
CA VAL A 117 9.33 3.68 8.77
C VAL A 117 9.72 5.07 8.28
N LYS A 118 10.21 5.22 7.04
CA LYS A 118 10.46 6.52 6.42
C LYS A 118 9.16 7.31 6.30
N LEU A 119 8.09 6.69 5.79
CA LEU A 119 6.79 7.32 5.60
C LEU A 119 6.03 7.60 6.91
N SER A 120 6.26 6.80 7.96
CA SER A 120 5.61 7.00 9.26
C SER A 120 6.05 8.30 9.95
N LYS A 121 7.28 8.75 9.67
CA LYS A 121 7.86 10.02 10.16
C LYS A 121 7.29 11.27 9.47
N SER A 122 6.51 11.10 8.40
CA SER A 122 5.91 12.20 7.65
C SER A 122 4.42 12.37 7.97
N SER A 123 3.91 13.60 7.80
CA SER A 123 2.47 13.88 7.90
C SER A 123 1.68 13.13 6.83
N LEU A 124 0.37 12.96 7.05
CA LEU A 124 -0.51 12.24 6.13
C LEU A 124 -0.46 12.83 4.71
N ARG A 125 -0.60 14.16 4.60
CA ARG A 125 -0.54 14.87 3.31
C ARG A 125 0.79 14.64 2.60
N LYS A 126 1.91 14.78 3.31
CA LYS A 126 3.25 14.58 2.73
C LYS A 126 3.45 13.13 2.28
N ARG A 127 2.96 12.17 3.06
CA ARG A 127 2.98 10.75 2.70
C ARG A 127 2.20 10.48 1.41
N ILE A 128 0.99 10.99 1.29
CA ILE A 128 0.17 10.84 0.08
C ILE A 128 0.87 11.45 -1.13
N THR A 129 1.48 12.64 -0.99
CA THR A 129 2.27 13.26 -2.06
C THR A 129 3.44 12.39 -2.49
N ILE A 130 4.18 11.80 -1.53
CA ILE A 130 5.29 10.89 -1.84
C ILE A 130 4.79 9.66 -2.60
N LEU A 131 3.70 9.05 -2.14
CA LEU A 131 3.10 7.86 -2.77
C LEU A 131 2.67 8.14 -4.21
N LYS A 132 1.99 9.28 -4.43
CA LYS A 132 1.61 9.71 -5.78
C LYS A 132 2.81 10.00 -6.68
N ARG A 133 3.92 10.50 -6.15
CA ARG A 133 5.10 10.77 -7.00
C ARG A 133 5.87 9.50 -7.35
N GLU A 134 6.09 8.65 -6.35
CA GLU A 134 7.03 7.53 -6.48
C GLU A 134 6.38 6.25 -7.00
N TRP A 135 5.05 6.12 -6.93
CA TRP A 135 4.35 4.85 -7.17
C TRP A 135 3.12 4.95 -8.10
N TRP A 136 2.86 6.15 -8.66
CA TRP A 136 1.81 6.41 -9.66
C TRP A 136 2.32 6.24 -11.10
N TYR A 137 3.55 6.69 -11.37
CA TYR A 137 4.13 6.71 -12.72
C TYR A 137 4.71 5.38 -13.19
N TRP A 138 4.43 4.27 -12.50
CA TRP A 138 4.82 2.94 -12.98
C TRP A 138 3.77 2.27 -13.87
N ASP A 139 2.58 2.87 -14.01
CA ASP A 139 1.49 2.32 -14.84
C ASP A 139 1.06 3.23 -16.01
N ASP A 140 1.63 4.43 -16.14
CA ASP A 140 1.55 5.16 -17.41
C ASP A 140 2.64 4.59 -18.33
N PRO A 141 2.30 4.02 -19.50
CA PRO A 141 3.29 3.86 -20.55
C PRO A 141 3.92 5.24 -20.73
N ILE A 142 5.25 5.31 -20.68
CA ILE A 142 5.95 6.44 -21.25
C ILE A 142 5.46 6.51 -22.70
N GLU A 143 4.49 7.36 -22.99
CA GLU A 143 4.32 7.85 -24.35
C GLU A 143 5.69 8.43 -24.67
N SER A 144 6.31 7.75 -25.63
CA SER A 144 7.67 7.97 -26.09
C SER A 144 8.01 9.46 -26.11
N GLU A 145 9.08 9.82 -25.40
CA GLU A 145 9.94 10.93 -25.79
C GLU A 145 10.44 10.68 -27.23
N SER A 146 9.60 10.94 -28.22
CA SER A 146 9.94 10.93 -29.64
C SER A 146 9.31 12.07 -30.44
N SER A 147 8.52 12.94 -29.80
CA SER A 147 8.07 14.20 -30.43
C SER A 147 8.98 15.36 -30.07
N ILE A 148 10.29 15.20 -30.31
CA ILE A 148 11.17 16.34 -30.62
C ILE A 148 11.77 16.01 -32.00
N GLU A 149 10.95 16.10 -33.03
CA GLU A 149 11.48 16.35 -34.37
C GLU A 149 11.80 17.84 -34.46
N ARG A 150 13.09 18.14 -34.58
CA ARG A 150 13.57 19.46 -34.94
C ARG A 150 13.15 19.76 -36.39
N SER A 151 12.55 20.93 -36.59
CA SER A 151 12.47 21.69 -37.85
C SER A 151 13.81 21.65 -38.60
N PRO A 152 13.90 21.64 -39.96
CA PRO A 152 13.43 22.76 -40.81
C PRO A 152 13.02 22.41 -42.26
N GLN A 153 12.10 23.19 -42.85
CA GLN A 153 12.20 23.60 -44.27
C GLN A 153 11.57 24.99 -44.43
N GLU A 154 12.39 25.95 -44.88
CA GLU A 154 11.98 27.24 -45.42
C GLU A 154 11.02 27.03 -46.59
N THR A 155 9.89 27.74 -46.60
CA THR A 155 9.06 27.87 -47.79
C THR A 155 9.50 29.14 -48.49
N ILE A 156 10.08 28.96 -49.67
CA ILE A 156 10.31 30.00 -50.68
C ILE A 156 8.95 30.62 -51.00
N ILE A 157 8.85 31.94 -50.91
CA ILE A 157 7.75 32.73 -51.45
C ILE A 157 8.32 33.47 -52.67
N ASP A 158 7.57 33.43 -53.77
CA ASP A 158 7.87 33.89 -55.13
C ASP A 158 8.47 35.31 -55.25
#